data_AF-A0A969DW77-F1
#
_entry.id   AF-A0A969DW77-F1
#
_cell.length_a   1.000
_cell.length_b   1.000
_cell.length_c   1.000
_cell.angle_alpha   90.00
_cell.angle_beta   90.00
_cell.angle_gamma   90.00
#
_symmetry.space_group_name_H-M   'P 1'
#
loop_
_entity.id
_entity.type
_entity.pdbx_description
1 polymer ?
#
loop_
_entity_poly.entity_id
_entity_poly.type
_entity_poly.pdbx_seq_one_letter_code
_entity_poly.pdbx_strand_id
1 'polypeptide(L)'
;MESYQFLSYKALAIALGTTVVLFAISALKILSGFGFTIFQVRIQKTMFFAAFVALLIFMLYSSKDGYSIVMFFPWVAFFLSHFFLSIRHRVKRELSFMIYFVTVLGLFFGTAFQAFNLEKIMGLESLLLNGQVTAADYTDRKILVLGPNIRPYAAGMQATPYFDWELSKMQLNKLEYYDNLQQIDKNLRSDTPDVIIDQVGMAPKLFEAVPLFGAEYVDTGQGVYKRKESASN
;
A
#
# COMPACT_ATOMS: atom_id res chain seq x y z
N MET A 1 -16.58 1.99 -6.36
CA MET A 1 -15.26 1.35 -6.17
C MET A 1 -14.37 2.41 -5.54
N GLU A 2 -14.33 2.48 -4.21
CA GLU A 2 -13.38 3.38 -3.55
C GLU A 2 -11.99 2.76 -3.67
N SER A 3 -11.11 3.40 -4.44
CA SER A 3 -9.74 2.96 -4.59
C SER A 3 -9.01 3.18 -3.27
N TYR A 4 -8.73 2.11 -2.54
CA TYR A 4 -7.89 2.17 -1.34
C TYR A 4 -6.51 2.71 -1.72
N GLN A 5 -6.25 3.95 -1.30
CA GLN A 5 -4.97 4.58 -1.50
C GLN A 5 -4.03 4.14 -0.40
N PHE A 6 -3.32 3.04 -0.63
CA PHE A 6 -2.30 2.57 0.31
C PHE A 6 -1.21 3.62 0.54
N LEU A 7 -0.91 4.47 -0.46
CA LEU A 7 -0.05 5.63 -0.27
C LEU A 7 -0.83 6.94 -0.26
N SER A 8 -0.67 7.71 0.82
CA SER A 8 -1.04 9.13 0.86
C SER A 8 -0.38 9.88 -0.30
N TYR A 9 -1.15 10.66 -1.06
CA TYR A 9 -0.60 11.52 -2.14
C TYR A 9 0.53 12.43 -1.65
N LYS A 10 0.49 12.84 -0.37
CA LYS A 10 1.56 13.64 0.25
C LYS A 10 2.86 12.83 0.41
N ALA A 11 2.76 11.57 0.84
CA ALA A 11 3.91 10.67 0.91
C ALA A 11 4.54 10.46 -0.47
N LEU A 12 3.73 10.21 -1.50
CA LEU A 12 4.19 10.09 -2.88
C LEU A 12 4.88 11.37 -3.38
N ALA A 13 4.26 12.53 -3.12
CA ALA A 13 4.82 13.81 -3.53
C ALA A 13 6.15 14.13 -2.86
N ILE A 14 6.35 13.74 -1.60
CA ILE A 14 7.61 13.97 -0.88
C ILE A 14 8.66 12.93 -1.28
N ALA A 15 8.30 11.64 -1.32
CA ALA A 15 9.22 10.55 -1.65
C ALA A 15 9.74 10.65 -3.09
N LEU A 16 8.85 10.95 -4.04
CA LEU A 16 9.17 11.00 -5.46
C LEU A 16 9.41 12.42 -5.96
N GLY A 17 9.04 13.45 -5.18
CA GLY A 17 9.10 14.84 -5.60
C GLY A 17 10.48 15.25 -6.11
N THR A 18 11.53 14.92 -5.35
CA THR A 18 12.92 15.21 -5.75
C THR A 18 13.26 14.56 -7.10
N THR A 19 12.89 13.29 -7.28
CA THR A 19 13.17 12.53 -8.50
C THR A 19 12.33 13.02 -9.69
N VAL A 20 11.05 13.34 -9.47
CA VAL A 20 10.12 13.85 -10.50
C VAL A 20 10.54 15.25 -10.95
N VAL A 21 10.90 16.14 -10.02
CA VAL A 21 11.39 17.48 -10.34
C VAL A 21 12.68 17.40 -11.14
N LEU A 22 13.63 16.56 -10.71
CA LEU A 22 14.87 16.35 -11.45
C LEU A 22 14.63 15.74 -12.82
N PHE A 23 13.69 14.78 -12.94
CA PHE A 23 13.29 14.23 -14.23
C PHE A 23 12.73 15.32 -15.17
N ALA A 24 11.83 16.17 -14.68
CA ALA A 24 11.25 17.26 -15.48
C ALA A 24 12.32 18.25 -15.97
N ILE A 25 13.21 18.70 -15.08
CA ILE A 25 14.34 19.57 -15.42
C ILE A 25 15.26 18.89 -16.44
N SER A 26 15.55 17.60 -16.24
CA SER A 26 16.39 16.79 -17.13
C SER A 26 15.78 16.69 -18.52
N ALA A 27 14.50 16.35 -18.62
CA ALA A 27 13.78 16.24 -19.88
C ALA A 27 13.79 17.57 -20.64
N LEU A 28 13.45 18.69 -19.99
CA LEU A 28 13.46 20.01 -20.61
C LEU A 28 14.85 20.42 -21.13
N LYS A 29 15.89 20.22 -20.31
CA LYS A 29 17.27 20.55 -20.69
C LYS A 29 17.74 19.72 -21.88
N ILE A 30 17.46 18.42 -21.88
CA ILE A 30 17.91 17.50 -22.93
C ILE A 30 17.14 17.74 -24.24
N LEU A 31 15.83 17.98 -24.16
CA LEU A 31 14.99 18.27 -25.33
C LEU A 31 15.35 19.59 -26.02
N SER A 32 15.99 20.54 -25.33
CA SER A 32 16.46 21.79 -25.93
C SER A 32 17.50 21.59 -27.05
N GLY A 33 18.13 20.41 -27.13
CA GLY A 33 18.90 19.97 -28.29
C GLY A 33 20.26 20.63 -28.50
N PHE A 34 20.71 21.53 -27.61
CA PHE A 34 22.00 22.21 -27.76
C PHE A 34 23.18 21.23 -27.61
N GLY A 35 23.98 21.09 -28.68
CA GLY A 35 25.24 20.33 -28.66
C GLY A 35 25.11 18.81 -28.85
N PHE A 36 23.95 18.31 -29.26
CA PHE A 36 23.71 16.88 -29.52
C PHE A 36 23.73 16.55 -31.01
N THR A 37 24.13 15.32 -31.36
CA THR A 37 24.04 14.82 -32.73
C THR A 37 22.59 14.54 -33.14
N ILE A 38 22.30 14.53 -34.44
CA ILE A 38 20.96 14.23 -34.97
C ILE A 38 20.45 12.88 -34.43
N PHE A 39 21.34 11.88 -34.33
CA PHE A 39 21.01 10.57 -33.79
C PHE A 39 20.60 10.63 -32.31
N GLN A 40 21.38 11.35 -31.49
CA GLN A 40 21.06 11.53 -30.06
C GLN A 40 19.72 12.24 -29.86
N VAL A 41 19.46 13.31 -30.62
CA VAL A 41 18.18 14.05 -30.55
C VAL A 41 16.99 13.17 -30.92
N ARG A 42 17.14 12.28 -31.91
CA ARG A 42 16.07 11.32 -32.26
C ARG A 42 15.79 10.34 -31.12
N ILE A 43 16.82 9.74 -30.52
CA ILE A 43 16.64 8.82 -29.39
C ILE A 43 15.95 9.54 -28.22
N GLN A 44 16.40 10.75 -27.88
CA GLN A 44 15.82 11.54 -26.79
C GLN A 44 14.34 11.83 -27.02
N LYS A 45 13.95 12.21 -28.24
CA LYS A 45 12.54 12.44 -28.61
C LYS A 45 11.72 11.16 -28.52
N THR A 46 12.25 10.02 -28.99
CA THR A 46 11.58 8.72 -28.88
C THR A 46 11.38 8.32 -27.42
N MET A 47 12.40 8.50 -26.57
CA MET A 47 12.32 8.20 -25.13
C MET A 47 11.35 9.12 -24.41
N PHE A 48 11.31 10.41 -24.77
CA PHE A 48 10.34 11.35 -24.23
C PHE A 48 8.91 10.97 -24.62
N PHE A 49 8.70 10.62 -25.89
CA PHE A 49 7.40 10.17 -26.38
C PHE A 49 6.94 8.90 -25.66
N ALA A 50 7.83 7.92 -25.48
CA ALA A 50 7.53 6.71 -24.72
C ALA A 50 7.15 7.01 -23.25
N ALA A 51 7.87 7.90 -22.59
CA ALA A 51 7.53 8.35 -21.23
C ALA A 51 6.17 9.03 -21.16
N PHE A 52 5.83 9.84 -22.17
CA PHE A 52 4.52 10.48 -22.28
C PHE A 52 3.39 9.47 -22.49
N VAL A 53 3.58 8.49 -23.37
CA VAL A 53 2.60 7.41 -23.57
C VAL A 53 2.38 6.62 -22.28
N ALA A 54 3.44 6.32 -21.53
CA ALA A 54 3.32 5.65 -20.25
C ALA A 54 2.61 6.48 -19.19
N LEU A 55 2.79 7.80 -19.21
CA LEU A 55 2.00 8.71 -18.38
C LEU A 55 0.51 8.60 -18.71
N LEU A 56 0.13 8.56 -19.99
CA LEU A 56 -1.26 8.38 -20.40
C LEU A 56 -1.81 7.02 -19.93
N ILE A 57 -1.03 5.95 -20.09
CA ILE A 57 -1.41 4.61 -19.62
C ILE A 57 -1.65 4.64 -18.10
N PHE A 58 -0.73 5.24 -17.33
CA PHE A 58 -0.88 5.38 -15.89
C PHE A 58 -2.10 6.22 -15.48
N MET A 59 -2.45 7.26 -16.24
CA MET A 59 -3.65 8.06 -15.99
C MET A 59 -4.95 7.28 -16.26
N LEU A 60 -4.95 6.42 -17.28
CA LEU A 60 -6.09 5.57 -17.63
C LEU A 60 -6.23 4.33 -16.75
N TYR A 61 -5.15 3.93 -16.06
CA TYR A 61 -5.14 2.74 -15.21
C TYR A 61 -5.93 2.99 -13.92
N SER A 62 -6.92 2.13 -13.66
CA SER A 62 -7.87 2.31 -12.54
C SER A 62 -7.28 1.99 -11.16
N SER A 63 -6.27 1.12 -11.09
CA SER A 63 -5.65 0.66 -9.84
C SER A 63 -4.24 1.22 -9.69
N LYS A 64 -4.08 2.32 -8.95
CA LYS A 64 -2.77 2.98 -8.80
C LYS A 64 -1.98 2.38 -7.64
N ASP A 65 -1.49 1.17 -7.84
CA ASP A 65 -0.63 0.48 -6.87
C ASP A 65 0.81 0.98 -6.97
N GLY A 66 1.59 0.85 -5.90
CA GLY A 66 3.00 1.26 -5.89
C GLY A 66 3.83 0.64 -7.02
N TYR A 67 3.49 -0.58 -7.46
CA TYR A 67 4.16 -1.27 -8.57
C TYR A 67 4.00 -0.53 -9.90
N SER A 68 2.88 0.17 -10.12
CA SER A 68 2.61 0.86 -11.38
C SER A 68 3.63 1.99 -11.65
N ILE A 69 4.31 2.48 -10.61
CA ILE A 69 5.37 3.50 -10.70
C ILE A 69 6.66 2.92 -11.30
N VAL A 70 6.91 1.61 -11.15
CA VAL A 70 8.09 0.92 -11.71
C VAL A 70 8.13 1.04 -13.24
N MET A 71 6.96 1.15 -13.88
CA MET A 71 6.86 1.39 -15.31
C MET A 71 7.67 2.62 -15.76
N PHE A 72 7.80 3.65 -14.92
CA PHE A 72 8.53 4.89 -15.25
C PHE A 72 10.05 4.79 -15.16
N PHE A 73 10.58 3.73 -14.54
CA PHE A 73 12.00 3.64 -14.21
C PHE A 73 12.94 3.74 -15.42
N PRO A 74 12.67 3.09 -16.57
CA PRO A 74 13.57 3.17 -17.72
C PRO A 74 13.74 4.60 -18.24
N TRP A 75 12.66 5.38 -18.29
CA TRP A 75 12.71 6.75 -18.78
C TRP A 75 13.35 7.69 -17.76
N VAL A 76 13.00 7.55 -16.48
CA VAL A 76 13.63 8.32 -15.40
C VAL A 76 15.14 8.07 -15.40
N ALA A 77 15.56 6.80 -15.44
CA ALA A 77 16.97 6.43 -15.50
C ALA A 77 17.68 7.02 -16.73
N PHE A 78 17.04 6.96 -17.90
CA PHE A 78 17.61 7.51 -19.15
C PHE A 78 17.86 9.02 -19.05
N PHE A 79 16.86 9.79 -18.62
CA PHE A 79 16.94 11.25 -18.56
C PHE A 79 17.87 11.73 -17.43
N LEU A 80 17.81 11.12 -16.25
CA LEU A 80 18.72 11.47 -15.14
C LEU A 80 20.18 11.19 -15.51
N SER A 81 20.46 10.03 -16.11
CA SER A 81 21.83 9.67 -16.51
C SER A 81 22.38 10.68 -17.53
N HIS A 82 21.58 11.03 -18.55
CA HIS A 82 21.98 12.04 -19.53
C HIS A 82 22.14 13.44 -18.91
N PHE A 83 21.32 13.78 -17.91
CA PHE A 83 21.42 15.07 -17.23
C PHE A 83 22.74 15.21 -16.47
N PHE A 84 23.12 14.20 -15.68
CA PHE A 84 24.40 14.21 -14.98
C PHE A 84 25.58 14.19 -15.97
N LEU A 85 25.51 13.38 -17.03
CA LEU A 85 26.54 13.33 -18.06
C LEU A 85 26.70 14.65 -18.83
N SER A 86 25.64 15.44 -18.97
CA SER A 86 25.66 16.77 -19.60
C SER A 86 26.45 17.80 -18.77
N ILE A 87 26.75 17.55 -17.49
CA ILE A 87 27.54 18.45 -16.66
C ILE A 87 29.02 18.39 -17.08
N ARG A 88 29.53 19.47 -17.69
CA ARG A 88 30.87 19.55 -18.26
C ARG A 88 32.01 19.34 -17.25
N HIS A 89 31.87 19.86 -16.03
CA HIS A 89 32.89 19.74 -14.99
C HIS A 89 32.74 18.43 -14.22
N ARG A 90 33.77 17.58 -14.26
CA ARG A 90 33.78 16.26 -13.59
C ARG A 90 33.44 16.34 -12.09
N VAL A 91 34.02 17.30 -11.37
CA VAL A 91 33.76 17.49 -9.94
C VAL A 91 32.32 17.89 -9.67
N LYS A 92 31.77 18.84 -10.45
CA LYS A 92 30.37 19.26 -10.31
C LYS A 92 29.41 18.11 -10.60
N ARG A 93 29.71 17.30 -11.62
CA ARG A 93 28.93 16.11 -11.96
C ARG A 93 28.88 15.12 -10.81
N GLU A 94 30.04 14.75 -10.28
CA GLU A 94 30.15 13.78 -9.19
C GLU A 94 29.45 14.27 -7.92
N LEU A 95 29.66 15.54 -7.57
CA LEU A 95 29.05 16.15 -6.39
C LEU A 95 27.52 16.20 -6.53
N SER A 96 26.99 16.62 -7.69
CA SER A 96 25.55 16.65 -7.92
C SER A 96 24.92 15.25 -7.88
N PHE A 97 25.60 14.24 -8.43
CA PHE A 97 25.15 12.86 -8.36
C PHE A 97 25.16 12.35 -6.92
N MET A 98 26.24 12.60 -6.17
CA MET A 98 26.36 12.19 -4.77
C MET A 98 25.28 12.84 -3.88
N ILE A 99 25.01 14.14 -4.05
CA ILE A 99 23.93 14.82 -3.32
C ILE A 99 22.58 14.17 -3.61
N TYR A 100 22.28 13.90 -4.89
CA TYR A 100 21.05 13.22 -5.27
C TYR A 100 20.96 11.82 -4.66
N PHE A 101 22.04 11.03 -4.77
CA PHE A 101 22.12 9.68 -4.24
C PHE A 101 21.91 9.63 -2.72
N VAL A 102 22.59 10.51 -1.97
CA VAL A 102 22.42 10.63 -0.51
C VAL A 102 21.01 11.08 -0.15
N THR A 103 20.39 11.95 -0.94
CA THR A 103 19.01 12.40 -0.70
C THR A 103 18.01 11.26 -0.89
N VAL A 104 18.14 10.48 -1.96
CA VAL A 104 17.27 9.32 -2.22
C VAL A 104 17.45 8.25 -1.14
N LEU A 105 18.70 7.93 -0.79
CA LEU A 105 18.99 6.98 0.29
C LEU A 105 18.50 7.50 1.65
N GLY A 106 18.69 8.79 1.93
CA GLY A 106 18.25 9.41 3.17
C GLY A 106 16.74 9.39 3.33
N LEU A 107 15.99 9.61 2.25
CA LEU A 107 14.53 9.44 2.25
C LEU A 107 14.14 7.98 2.47
N PHE A 108 14.78 7.04 1.77
CA PHE A 108 14.49 5.61 1.93
C PHE A 108 14.75 5.14 3.36
N PHE A 109 15.96 5.33 3.89
CA PHE A 109 16.32 4.94 5.24
C PHE A 109 15.58 5.74 6.30
N GLY A 110 15.30 7.02 6.05
CA GLY A 110 14.50 7.86 6.92
C GLY A 110 13.08 7.33 7.11
N THR A 111 12.45 6.87 6.03
CA THR A 111 11.14 6.21 6.11
C THR A 111 11.21 4.80 6.68
N ALA A 112 12.26 4.02 6.39
CA ALA A 112 12.37 2.63 6.84
C ALA A 112 12.68 2.50 8.34
N PHE A 113 13.52 3.39 8.87
CA PHE A 113 13.95 3.37 10.28
C PHE A 113 13.21 4.40 11.14
N GLN A 114 12.10 4.97 10.63
CA GLN A 114 11.31 5.97 11.34
C GLN A 114 12.12 7.21 11.77
N ALA A 115 13.24 7.47 11.11
CA ALA A 115 14.16 8.53 11.49
C ALA A 115 13.60 9.90 11.07
N PHE A 116 13.96 10.94 11.83
CA PHE A 116 13.59 12.34 11.55
C PHE A 116 12.07 12.64 11.50
N ASN A 117 11.21 11.76 12.05
CA ASN A 117 9.75 11.89 11.99
C ASN A 117 9.21 12.04 10.55
N LEU A 118 9.95 11.53 9.56
CA LEU A 118 9.54 11.56 8.15
C LEU A 118 8.19 10.87 7.95
N GLU A 119 7.89 9.86 8.76
CA GLU A 119 6.62 9.15 8.76
C GLU A 119 5.41 10.05 9.04
N LYS A 120 5.54 10.92 10.04
CA LYS A 120 4.50 11.88 10.42
C LYS A 120 4.34 12.98 9.36
N ILE A 121 5.46 13.45 8.80
CA ILE A 121 5.47 14.47 7.75
C ILE A 121 4.85 13.92 6.45
N MET A 122 5.14 12.66 6.13
CA MET A 122 4.65 11.99 4.92
C MET A 122 3.25 11.40 5.12
N GLY A 123 2.73 11.33 6.35
CA GLY A 123 1.45 10.71 6.65
C GLY A 123 1.47 9.19 6.43
N LEU A 124 2.61 8.56 6.72
CA LEU A 124 2.81 7.11 6.67
C LEU A 124 2.33 6.42 7.95
N GLU A 125 1.83 7.17 8.94
CA GLU A 125 1.25 6.64 10.19
C GLU A 125 0.13 5.61 9.93
N SER A 126 -0.58 5.72 8.81
CA SER A 126 -1.61 4.75 8.38
C SER A 126 -1.02 3.40 7.92
N LEU A 127 0.23 3.39 7.43
CA LEU A 127 0.95 2.21 6.99
C LEU A 127 1.78 1.55 8.09
N LEU A 128 2.05 2.30 9.15
CA LEU A 128 2.82 1.83 10.30
C LEU A 128 1.88 1.17 11.30
N LEU A 129 2.29 -0.01 11.77
CA LEU A 129 1.52 -0.88 12.66
C LEU A 129 1.38 -0.33 14.10
N ASN A 130 1.85 0.89 14.35
CA ASN A 130 1.77 1.54 15.65
C ASN A 130 0.54 2.46 15.72
N GLY A 131 -0.62 1.89 16.05
CA GLY A 131 -1.75 2.71 16.44
C GLY A 131 -3.08 1.97 16.49
N GLN A 132 -3.56 1.80 17.73
CA GLN A 132 -4.96 1.61 18.17
C GLN A 132 -5.50 0.20 18.44
N VAL A 133 -4.73 -0.87 18.26
CA VAL A 133 -5.07 -2.15 18.89
C VAL A 133 -3.77 -2.71 19.46
N THR A 134 -3.68 -2.85 20.78
CA THR A 134 -2.49 -3.36 21.46
C THR A 134 -2.13 -4.70 20.86
N ALA A 135 -1.07 -4.75 20.04
CA ALA A 135 -0.53 -5.98 19.45
C ALA A 135 -0.30 -7.07 20.50
N ALA A 136 -0.04 -6.66 21.75
CA ALA A 136 0.15 -7.55 22.90
C ALA A 136 -1.09 -8.41 23.27
N ASP A 137 -2.31 -7.98 22.95
CA ASP A 137 -3.53 -8.69 23.38
C ASP A 137 -3.94 -9.85 22.45
N TYR A 138 -3.36 -9.91 21.25
CA TYR A 138 -3.76 -10.84 20.19
C TYR A 138 -2.64 -11.72 19.66
N THR A 139 -1.47 -11.67 20.28
CA THR A 139 -0.33 -12.55 19.99
C THR A 139 -0.78 -14.01 20.00
N ASP A 140 -0.50 -14.74 18.91
CA ASP A 140 -0.83 -16.15 18.71
C ASP A 140 -2.32 -16.53 18.73
N ARG A 141 -3.23 -15.54 18.66
CA ARG A 141 -4.68 -15.80 18.57
C ARG A 141 -5.15 -15.80 17.12
N LYS A 142 -6.17 -16.61 16.82
CA LYS A 142 -6.84 -16.63 15.53
C LYS A 142 -7.81 -15.46 15.42
N ILE A 143 -7.57 -14.55 14.50
CA ILE A 143 -8.36 -13.32 14.33
C ILE A 143 -9.17 -13.39 13.03
N LEU A 144 -10.41 -12.89 13.09
CA LEU A 144 -11.20 -12.51 11.93
C LEU A 144 -11.44 -11.00 11.97
N VAL A 145 -10.99 -10.29 10.94
CA VAL A 145 -11.25 -8.85 10.81
C VAL A 145 -12.33 -8.63 9.77
N LEU A 146 -13.45 -8.05 10.19
CA LEU A 146 -14.53 -7.62 9.33
C LEU A 146 -14.35 -6.13 9.02
N GLY A 147 -13.52 -5.85 8.03
CA GLY A 147 -13.26 -4.49 7.56
C GLY A 147 -11.91 -4.33 6.87
N PRO A 148 -11.67 -3.14 6.30
CA PRO A 148 -10.50 -2.90 5.45
C PRO A 148 -9.17 -2.80 6.22
N ASN A 149 -9.19 -2.60 7.53
CA ASN A 149 -7.97 -2.39 8.30
C ASN A 149 -7.37 -3.73 8.75
N ILE A 150 -6.32 -4.18 8.05
CA ILE A 150 -5.58 -5.43 8.30
C ILE A 150 -4.64 -5.38 9.51
N ARG A 151 -4.46 -4.23 10.18
CA ARG A 151 -3.49 -4.06 11.29
C ARG A 151 -3.57 -5.14 12.37
N PRO A 152 -4.75 -5.65 12.79
CA PRO A 152 -4.82 -6.68 13.81
C PRO A 152 -4.07 -7.97 13.45
N TYR A 153 -3.90 -8.27 12.16
CA TYR A 153 -3.13 -9.44 11.68
C TYR A 153 -1.62 -9.28 11.84
N ALA A 154 -1.12 -8.11 12.24
CA ALA A 154 0.32 -7.95 12.50
C ALA A 154 0.80 -8.74 13.73
N ALA A 155 -0.10 -9.02 14.68
CA ALA A 155 0.22 -9.73 15.91
C ALA A 155 -0.49 -11.09 16.02
N GLY A 156 -1.64 -11.27 15.36
CA GLY A 156 -2.38 -12.54 15.39
C GLY A 156 -2.37 -13.29 14.07
N MET A 157 -2.85 -14.53 14.12
CA MET A 157 -2.96 -15.42 12.97
C MET A 157 -4.29 -15.23 12.25
N GLN A 158 -4.28 -15.38 10.93
CA GLN A 158 -5.51 -15.43 10.15
C GLN A 158 -6.28 -16.73 10.46
N ALA A 159 -7.53 -16.60 10.91
CA ALA A 159 -8.39 -17.75 11.16
C ALA A 159 -9.03 -18.28 9.87
N THR A 160 -9.70 -17.43 9.11
CA THR A 160 -10.62 -17.85 8.03
C THR A 160 -10.16 -17.33 6.68
N PRO A 161 -10.70 -17.80 5.54
CA PRO A 161 -10.35 -17.25 4.22
C PRO A 161 -10.77 -15.78 4.01
N TYR A 162 -11.32 -15.11 5.02
CA TYR A 162 -11.88 -13.76 4.95
C TYR A 162 -10.86 -12.63 5.25
N PHE A 163 -9.60 -12.80 4.87
CA PHE A 163 -8.55 -11.81 5.13
C PHE A 163 -8.67 -10.53 4.29
N ASP A 164 -8.94 -10.69 2.99
CA ASP A 164 -9.16 -9.56 2.10
C ASP A 164 -10.63 -9.12 2.20
N TRP A 165 -10.87 -7.95 2.78
CA TRP A 165 -12.22 -7.43 2.95
C TRP A 165 -12.96 -7.18 1.63
N GLU A 166 -12.25 -6.75 0.57
CA GLU A 166 -12.86 -6.47 -0.73
C GLU A 166 -13.35 -7.73 -1.41
N LEU A 167 -12.63 -8.83 -1.23
CA LEU A 167 -13.07 -10.16 -1.68
C LEU A 167 -14.17 -10.72 -0.77
N SER A 168 -13.98 -10.59 0.54
CA SER A 168 -14.87 -11.17 1.55
C SER A 168 -16.25 -10.54 1.55
N LYS A 169 -16.35 -9.22 1.35
CA LYS A 169 -17.64 -8.51 1.31
C LYS A 169 -18.55 -9.01 0.18
N MET A 170 -18.01 -9.54 -0.91
CA MET A 170 -18.83 -10.08 -2.00
C MET A 170 -19.67 -11.28 -1.54
N GLN A 171 -19.13 -12.08 -0.61
CA GLN A 171 -19.81 -13.22 -0.01
C GLN A 171 -20.55 -12.81 1.27
N LEU A 172 -19.90 -12.06 2.16
CA LEU A 172 -20.45 -11.63 3.45
C LEU A 172 -21.62 -10.66 3.31
N ASN A 173 -21.74 -9.85 2.26
CA ASN A 173 -22.93 -9.00 2.07
C ASN A 173 -24.16 -9.77 1.56
N LYS A 174 -23.99 -11.03 1.16
CA LYS A 174 -25.03 -11.85 0.54
C LYS A 174 -25.45 -13.02 1.45
N LEU A 175 -25.64 -12.74 2.74
CA LEU A 175 -26.04 -13.74 3.75
C LEU A 175 -27.43 -14.36 3.51
N GLU A 176 -28.27 -13.68 2.72
CA GLU A 176 -29.60 -14.15 2.34
C GLU A 176 -29.58 -15.34 1.37
N TYR A 177 -28.46 -15.60 0.69
CA TYR A 177 -28.32 -16.73 -0.23
C TYR A 177 -27.83 -17.97 0.53
N TYR A 178 -28.63 -19.03 0.50
CA TYR A 178 -28.36 -20.26 1.25
C TYR A 178 -27.00 -20.89 0.94
N ASP A 179 -26.62 -20.98 -0.33
CA ASP A 179 -25.33 -21.55 -0.75
C ASP A 179 -24.13 -20.75 -0.17
N ASN A 180 -24.25 -19.42 -0.17
CA ASN A 180 -23.22 -18.55 0.42
C ASN A 180 -23.15 -18.74 1.94
N LEU A 181 -24.31 -18.79 2.60
CA LEU A 181 -24.39 -18.95 4.05
C LEU A 181 -23.80 -20.30 4.49
N GLN A 182 -24.10 -21.38 3.77
CA GLN A 182 -23.53 -22.70 4.05
C GLN A 182 -22.01 -22.71 3.91
N GLN A 183 -21.48 -22.05 2.87
CA GLN A 183 -20.04 -21.96 2.67
C GLN A 183 -19.36 -21.10 3.74
N ILE A 184 -20.01 -20.00 4.16
CA ILE A 184 -19.54 -19.17 5.27
C ILE A 184 -19.51 -19.97 6.58
N ASP A 185 -20.61 -20.62 6.96
CA ASP A 185 -20.67 -21.43 8.18
C ASP A 185 -19.61 -22.54 8.17
N LYS A 186 -19.44 -23.23 7.03
CA LYS A 186 -18.39 -24.24 6.87
C LYS A 186 -16.99 -23.66 7.09
N ASN A 187 -16.68 -22.51 6.49
CA ASN A 187 -15.37 -21.86 6.62
C ASN A 187 -15.12 -21.35 8.04
N LEU A 188 -16.14 -20.80 8.69
CA LEU A 188 -16.07 -20.33 10.09
C LEU A 188 -15.87 -21.50 11.06
N ARG A 189 -16.48 -22.66 10.81
CA ARG A 189 -16.33 -23.85 11.65
C ARG A 189 -15.03 -24.61 11.41
N SER A 190 -14.52 -24.61 10.18
CA SER A 190 -13.25 -25.28 9.88
C SER A 190 -12.08 -24.61 10.57
N ASP A 191 -12.14 -23.29 10.74
CA ASP A 191 -11.10 -22.53 11.39
C ASP A 191 -11.69 -21.36 12.21
N THR A 192 -12.22 -21.73 13.38
CA THR A 192 -12.97 -20.82 14.26
C THR A 192 -12.07 -19.73 14.84
N PRO A 193 -12.36 -18.44 14.60
CA PRO A 193 -11.58 -17.35 15.18
C PRO A 193 -11.76 -17.27 16.70
N ASP A 194 -10.69 -16.96 17.42
CA ASP A 194 -10.74 -16.65 18.86
C ASP A 194 -11.25 -15.22 19.09
N VAL A 195 -10.98 -14.33 18.14
CA VAL A 195 -11.35 -12.91 18.19
C VAL A 195 -11.92 -12.46 16.85
N ILE A 196 -13.05 -11.76 16.88
CA ILE A 196 -13.64 -11.08 15.74
C ILE A 196 -13.56 -9.57 15.98
N ILE A 197 -13.00 -8.84 15.01
CA ILE A 197 -12.90 -7.37 15.05
C ILE A 197 -13.79 -6.83 13.95
N ASP A 198 -14.88 -6.20 14.34
CA ASP A 198 -15.88 -5.62 13.45
C ASP A 198 -15.68 -4.10 13.32
N GLN A 199 -15.28 -3.67 12.12
CA GLN A 199 -15.02 -2.27 11.82
C GLN A 199 -16.18 -1.62 11.04
N VAL A 200 -17.06 -2.44 10.47
CA VAL A 200 -18.12 -1.99 9.54
C VAL A 200 -19.54 -2.34 10.04
N GLY A 201 -19.68 -2.96 11.20
CA GLY A 201 -20.98 -3.39 11.75
C GLY A 201 -21.53 -4.65 11.07
N MET A 202 -20.67 -5.53 10.57
CA MET A 202 -21.07 -6.75 9.87
C MET A 202 -21.27 -7.95 10.82
N ALA A 203 -20.64 -7.95 12.00
CA ALA A 203 -20.73 -9.06 12.94
C ALA A 203 -22.15 -9.32 13.45
N PRO A 204 -22.97 -8.30 13.82
CA PRO A 204 -24.35 -8.55 14.24
C PRO A 204 -25.18 -9.27 13.17
N LYS A 205 -25.03 -8.85 11.90
CA LYS A 205 -25.73 -9.48 10.76
C LYS A 205 -25.28 -10.93 10.56
N LEU A 206 -23.98 -11.19 10.73
CA LEU A 206 -23.43 -12.54 10.65
C LEU A 206 -23.97 -13.43 11.78
N PHE A 207 -24.10 -12.90 13.00
CA PHE A 207 -24.64 -13.64 14.14
C PHE A 207 -26.14 -13.91 14.02
N GLU A 208 -26.91 -13.00 13.43
CA GLU A 208 -28.32 -13.25 13.11
C GLU A 208 -28.48 -14.36 12.06
N ALA A 209 -27.61 -14.38 11.05
CA ALA A 209 -27.63 -15.40 10.00
C ALA A 209 -27.11 -16.77 10.47
N VAL A 210 -26.15 -16.78 11.41
CA VAL A 210 -25.57 -18.00 12.00
C VAL A 210 -25.63 -17.95 13.54
N PRO A 211 -26.80 -18.19 14.16
CA PRO A 211 -27.00 -17.99 15.59
C PRO A 211 -26.11 -18.87 16.48
N LEU A 212 -25.85 -20.11 16.04
CA LEU A 212 -24.97 -21.04 16.78
C LEU A 212 -23.55 -20.50 16.88
N PHE A 213 -23.03 -19.90 15.80
CA PHE A 213 -21.71 -19.28 15.80
C PHE A 213 -21.70 -18.04 16.70
N GLY A 214 -22.70 -17.15 16.58
CA GLY A 214 -22.80 -15.96 17.43
C GLY A 214 -22.90 -16.26 18.93
N ALA A 215 -23.51 -17.39 19.31
CA ALA A 215 -23.63 -17.81 20.69
C ALA A 215 -22.29 -18.11 21.38
N GLU A 216 -21.25 -18.43 20.59
CA GLU A 216 -19.91 -18.72 21.09
C GLU A 216 -19.11 -17.46 21.46
N TYR A 217 -19.59 -16.25 21.12
CA TYR A 217 -18.87 -15.00 21.33
C TYR A 217 -19.52 -14.11 22.39
N VAL A 218 -18.71 -13.24 23.00
CA VAL A 218 -19.13 -12.17 23.90
C VAL A 218 -18.61 -10.85 23.36
N ASP A 219 -19.49 -9.85 23.28
CA ASP A 219 -19.12 -8.49 22.95
C ASP A 219 -18.30 -7.88 24.09
N THR A 220 -17.08 -7.47 23.78
CA THR A 220 -16.15 -6.82 24.73
C THR A 220 -16.09 -5.31 24.55
N GLY A 221 -16.92 -4.75 23.66
CA GLY A 221 -16.99 -3.33 23.34
C GLY A 221 -16.10 -2.94 22.15
N GLN A 222 -16.36 -1.75 21.59
CA GLN A 222 -15.61 -1.18 20.46
C GLN A 222 -15.58 -2.06 19.19
N GLY A 223 -16.61 -2.89 18.98
CA GLY A 223 -16.68 -3.81 17.83
C GLY A 223 -15.79 -5.05 17.97
N VAL A 224 -15.31 -5.38 19.18
CA VAL A 224 -14.49 -6.58 19.41
C VAL A 224 -15.30 -7.66 20.10
N TYR A 225 -15.36 -8.83 19.48
CA TYR A 225 -16.02 -10.02 20.01
C TYR A 225 -14.99 -11.10 20.32
N LYS A 226 -14.98 -11.60 21.55
CA LYS A 226 -14.08 -12.69 21.99
C LYS A 226 -14.86 -13.99 22.14
N ARG A 227 -14.29 -15.10 21.71
CA ARG A 227 -14.89 -16.42 21.93
C ARG A 227 -14.93 -16.68 23.44
N LYS A 228 -16.04 -17.22 23.93
CA LYS A 228 -16.16 -17.74 25.30
C LYS A 228 -15.10 -18.83 25.43
N GLU A 229 -14.18 -18.66 26.37
CA GLU A 229 -13.31 -19.77 26.74
C GLU A 229 -14.21 -20.87 27.29
N SER A 230 -14.33 -21.97 26.55
CA SER A 230 -14.86 -23.21 27.11
C SER A 230 -13.97 -23.53 28.31
N ALA A 231 -14.53 -23.47 29.51
CA ALA A 231 -13.89 -23.95 30.72
C ALA A 231 -13.36 -25.36 30.43
N SER A 232 -12.04 -25.46 30.23
CA SER A 232 -11.34 -26.74 30.16
C SER A 232 -11.38 -27.31 31.57
N ASN A 233 -12.33 -28.19 31.81
CA ASN A 233 -12.22 -29.25 32.81
C ASN A 233 -11.64 -30.49 32.14
#